data_AF-A0A2P2L2P5-F1
#
_entry.id   AF-A0A2P2L2P5-F1
#
_cell.length_a   1.000
_cell.length_b   1.000
_cell.length_c   1.000
_cell.angle_alpha   90.00
_cell.angle_beta   90.00
_cell.angle_gamma   90.00
#
_symmetry.space_group_name_H-M   'P 1'
#
loop_
_entity.id
_entity.type
_entity.pdbx_description
1 polymer ?
#
loop_
_entity_poly.entity_id
_entity_poly.type
_entity_poly.pdbx_seq_one_letter_code
_entity_poly.pdbx_strand_id
1 'polypeptide(L)'
;MEKTQELERKDKEIAQKEKIIQDKSDSIGLLESEISSLQKKVKLDAAEQLGKAHARAGELEKQIDNLKKELDFQKGKKEALEARASEAEKKLGELNSKLHDLQKINEEQKSKTHKTERALKVAEEEMMKAKFEATSKTKELIEVHGAWLPPWLAIQLTRLQAHWNVHGKPAMDLAVQKALEKKVQAEKWAEPHVETIRTIWIPAIKEQWRVIVTNVEPHVHTLTSKTVEAYEASKTAVTPHVIKAQEFVDPYFQEAKKLSKPYIDQVATVSKPHVDKMRVALKPYTKEMVRVYGNFLESASTYHHQVQGTVHDMLKNHELTRALATKELVWFLASALLALPIIISFRICSALFRKKPKKPARSANTNHSRRKGKRGHPEK
;
A
#
# COMPACT_ATOMS: atom_id res chain seq x y z
N MET A 1 -117.40 -13.56 66.13
CA MET A 1 -116.34 -12.55 66.34
C MET A 1 -115.01 -12.93 65.67
N GLU A 2 -114.99 -13.74 64.58
CA GLU A 2 -113.73 -14.13 63.91
C GLU A 2 -113.43 -13.36 62.61
N LYS A 3 -114.46 -12.85 61.90
CA LYS A 3 -114.27 -12.18 60.59
C LYS A 3 -113.67 -10.77 60.65
N THR A 4 -113.81 -10.06 61.77
CA THR A 4 -113.29 -8.69 61.94
C THR A 4 -111.81 -8.67 62.32
N GLN A 5 -111.31 -9.69 63.01
CA GLN A 5 -109.90 -9.81 63.40
C GLN A 5 -108.99 -10.26 62.23
N GLU A 6 -109.55 -11.01 61.27
CA GLU A 6 -108.84 -11.43 60.05
C GLU A 6 -108.66 -10.28 59.05
N LEU A 7 -109.61 -9.33 59.02
CA LEU A 7 -109.61 -8.18 58.11
C LEU A 7 -108.54 -7.16 58.50
N GLU A 8 -108.41 -6.84 59.79
CA GLU A 8 -107.32 -5.99 60.29
C GLU A 8 -105.92 -6.61 60.08
N ARG A 9 -105.81 -7.94 60.09
CA ARG A 9 -104.54 -8.63 59.84
C ARG A 9 -104.12 -8.53 58.37
N LYS A 10 -105.08 -8.68 57.46
CA LYS A 10 -104.86 -8.53 56.01
C LYS A 10 -104.54 -7.08 55.63
N ASP A 11 -105.19 -6.09 56.24
CA ASP A 11 -104.88 -4.67 55.97
C ASP A 11 -103.47 -4.28 56.44
N LYS A 12 -103.01 -4.79 57.59
CA LYS A 12 -101.62 -4.60 58.03
C LYS A 12 -100.61 -5.27 57.11
N GLU A 13 -100.94 -6.44 56.57
CA GLU A 13 -100.09 -7.16 55.63
C GLU A 13 -100.03 -6.46 54.25
N ILE A 14 -101.15 -5.86 53.82
CA ILE A 14 -101.22 -5.04 52.61
C ILE A 14 -100.38 -3.77 52.79
N ALA A 15 -100.53 -3.04 53.90
CA ALA A 15 -99.75 -1.85 54.18
C ALA A 15 -98.22 -2.14 54.24
N GLN A 16 -97.83 -3.31 54.77
CA GLN A 16 -96.43 -3.75 54.72
C GLN A 16 -95.95 -4.05 53.29
N LYS A 17 -96.75 -4.76 52.49
CA LYS A 17 -96.41 -5.04 51.09
C LYS A 17 -96.32 -3.77 50.25
N GLU A 18 -97.19 -2.81 50.51
CA GLU A 18 -97.22 -1.51 49.83
C GLU A 18 -95.99 -0.67 50.18
N LYS A 19 -95.56 -0.67 51.45
CA LYS A 19 -94.28 -0.06 51.87
C LYS A 19 -93.08 -0.73 51.19
N ILE A 20 -93.04 -2.06 51.11
CA ILE A 20 -91.97 -2.80 50.42
C ILE A 20 -91.97 -2.49 48.92
N ILE A 21 -93.14 -2.33 48.31
CA ILE A 21 -93.26 -1.96 46.89
C ILE A 21 -92.74 -0.53 46.68
N GLN A 22 -93.08 0.40 47.57
CA GLN A 22 -92.58 1.77 47.51
C GLN A 22 -91.06 1.82 47.66
N ASP A 23 -90.50 1.14 48.68
CA ASP A 23 -89.04 1.08 48.89
C ASP A 23 -88.31 0.46 47.68
N LYS A 24 -88.90 -0.58 47.05
CA LYS A 24 -88.34 -1.18 45.83
C LYS A 24 -88.47 -0.25 44.62
N SER A 25 -89.57 0.49 44.50
CA SER A 25 -89.76 1.47 43.43
C SER A 25 -88.75 2.61 43.54
N ASP A 26 -88.50 3.09 44.75
CA ASP A 26 -87.50 4.14 45.01
C ASP A 26 -86.07 3.63 44.73
N SER A 27 -85.77 2.37 45.09
CA SER A 27 -84.50 1.71 44.71
C SER A 27 -84.34 1.55 43.20
N ILE A 28 -85.41 1.21 42.46
CA ILE A 28 -85.36 1.12 41.00
C ILE A 28 -85.09 2.50 40.39
N GLY A 29 -85.77 3.55 40.88
CA GLY A 29 -85.52 4.92 40.44
C GLY A 29 -84.09 5.39 40.67
N LEU A 30 -83.48 5.03 41.82
CA LEU A 30 -82.07 5.30 42.09
C LEU A 30 -81.15 4.57 41.10
N LEU A 31 -81.39 3.28 40.85
CA LEU A 31 -80.58 2.49 39.91
C LEU A 31 -80.70 2.98 38.47
N GLU A 32 -81.89 3.38 38.01
CA GLU A 32 -82.09 3.96 36.67
C GLU A 32 -81.33 5.29 36.50
N SER A 33 -81.31 6.10 37.55
CA SER A 33 -80.53 7.35 37.57
C SER A 33 -79.02 7.09 37.52
N GLU A 34 -78.55 6.05 38.22
CA GLU A 34 -77.15 5.65 38.27
C GLU A 34 -76.69 5.08 36.92
N ILE A 35 -77.50 4.20 36.31
CA ILE A 35 -77.29 3.65 34.96
C ILE A 35 -77.23 4.77 33.92
N SER A 36 -78.12 5.76 34.02
CA SER A 36 -78.12 6.92 33.11
C SER A 36 -76.86 7.78 33.28
N SER A 37 -76.36 7.94 34.51
CA SER A 37 -75.12 8.66 34.77
C SER A 37 -73.90 7.90 34.21
N LEU A 38 -73.86 6.57 34.38
CA LEU A 38 -72.78 5.72 33.90
C LEU A 38 -72.77 5.66 32.37
N GLN A 39 -73.93 5.53 31.71
CA GLN A 39 -74.01 5.59 30.24
C GLN A 39 -73.53 6.93 29.69
N LYS A 40 -73.88 8.05 30.32
CA LYS A 40 -73.39 9.38 29.91
C LYS A 40 -71.87 9.47 30.08
N LYS A 41 -71.32 9.00 31.20
CA LYS A 41 -69.88 9.00 31.48
C LYS A 41 -69.11 8.13 30.48
N VAL A 42 -69.60 6.93 30.17
CA VAL A 42 -69.01 6.01 29.19
C VAL A 42 -68.98 6.63 27.78
N LYS A 43 -70.06 7.30 27.35
CA LYS A 43 -70.08 7.98 26.04
C LYS A 43 -69.11 9.16 25.96
N LEU A 44 -68.95 9.89 27.07
CA LEU A 44 -68.06 11.05 27.14
C LEU A 44 -66.59 10.63 27.12
N ASP A 45 -66.22 9.61 27.90
CA ASP A 45 -64.87 9.02 27.90
C ASP A 45 -64.51 8.39 26.53
N ALA A 46 -65.47 7.72 25.88
CA ALA A 46 -65.27 7.15 24.55
C ALA A 46 -65.08 8.23 23.47
N ALA A 47 -65.85 9.32 23.51
CA ALA A 47 -65.70 10.44 22.59
C ALA A 47 -64.36 11.18 22.79
N GLU A 48 -63.93 11.34 24.04
CA GLU A 48 -62.64 11.97 24.35
C GLU A 48 -61.45 11.09 23.91
N GLN A 49 -61.53 9.76 24.09
CA GLN A 49 -60.52 8.84 23.54
C GLN A 49 -60.49 8.83 22.01
N LEU A 50 -61.65 8.89 21.35
CA LEU A 50 -61.74 8.95 19.89
C LEU A 50 -61.07 10.22 19.34
N GLY A 51 -61.31 11.37 19.97
CA GLY A 51 -60.66 12.64 19.62
C GLY A 51 -59.14 12.59 19.77
N LYS A 52 -58.63 12.00 20.87
CA LYS A 52 -57.19 11.78 21.09
C LYS A 52 -56.58 10.82 20.06
N ALA A 53 -57.31 9.77 19.67
CA ALA A 53 -56.86 8.83 18.64
C ALA A 53 -56.77 9.48 17.26
N HIS A 54 -57.76 10.29 16.87
CA HIS A 54 -57.73 11.02 15.59
C HIS A 54 -56.63 12.08 15.53
N ALA A 55 -56.38 12.80 16.63
CA ALA A 55 -55.27 13.76 16.69
C ALA A 55 -53.91 13.05 16.51
N ARG A 56 -53.71 11.90 17.17
CA ARG A 56 -52.51 11.07 17.00
C ARG A 56 -52.37 10.51 15.59
N ALA A 57 -53.47 10.09 14.97
CA ALA A 57 -53.46 9.61 13.59
C ALA A 57 -53.01 10.69 12.60
N GLY A 58 -53.52 11.92 12.74
CA GLY A 58 -53.11 13.05 11.91
C GLY A 58 -51.65 13.50 12.14
N GLU A 59 -51.13 13.36 13.36
CA GLU A 59 -49.72 13.61 13.66
C GLU A 59 -48.80 12.54 13.04
N LEU A 60 -49.18 11.26 13.14
CA LEU A 60 -48.47 10.16 12.50
C LEU A 60 -48.48 10.28 10.97
N GLU A 61 -49.59 10.71 10.38
CA GLU A 61 -49.71 10.96 8.94
C GLU A 61 -48.72 12.05 8.47
N LYS A 62 -48.61 13.16 9.23
CA LYS A 62 -47.59 14.20 8.96
C LYS A 62 -46.16 13.67 9.08
N GLN A 63 -45.89 12.77 10.04
CA GLN A 63 -44.57 12.15 10.17
C GLN A 63 -44.25 11.25 8.97
N ILE A 64 -45.22 10.47 8.50
CA ILE A 64 -45.08 9.61 7.31
C ILE A 64 -44.79 10.46 6.08
N ASP A 65 -45.50 11.58 5.88
CA ASP A 65 -45.28 12.48 4.75
C ASP A 65 -43.88 13.12 4.78
N ASN A 66 -43.39 13.53 5.95
CA ASN A 66 -42.05 14.06 6.10
C ASN A 66 -40.98 13.00 5.83
N LEU A 67 -41.15 11.78 6.35
CA LEU A 67 -40.25 10.66 6.09
C LEU A 67 -40.21 10.29 4.61
N LYS A 68 -41.35 10.36 3.92
CA LYS A 68 -41.44 10.11 2.48
C LYS A 68 -40.64 11.13 1.67
N LYS A 69 -40.75 12.43 2.01
CA LYS A 69 -39.96 13.50 1.37
C LYS A 69 -38.45 13.33 1.60
N GLU A 70 -38.05 12.98 2.82
CA GLU A 70 -36.63 12.71 3.12
C GLU A 70 -36.13 11.48 2.35
N LEU A 71 -36.94 10.43 2.22
CA LEU A 71 -36.60 9.24 1.45
C LEU A 71 -36.38 9.55 -0.04
N ASP A 72 -37.26 10.35 -0.65
CA ASP A 72 -37.12 10.77 -2.04
C ASP A 72 -35.88 11.66 -2.25
N PHE A 73 -35.59 12.56 -1.30
CA PHE A 73 -34.39 13.39 -1.33
C PHE A 73 -33.10 12.57 -1.21
N GLN A 74 -33.06 11.60 -0.29
CA GLN A 74 -31.93 10.68 -0.13
C GLN A 74 -31.74 9.79 -1.36
N LYS A 75 -32.84 9.34 -1.98
CA LYS A 75 -32.79 8.59 -3.22
C LYS A 75 -32.14 9.40 -4.35
N GLY A 76 -32.53 10.67 -4.52
CA GLY A 76 -31.89 11.56 -5.50
C GLY A 76 -30.40 11.78 -5.25
N LYS A 77 -29.99 11.94 -3.98
CA LYS A 77 -28.57 12.02 -3.61
C LYS A 77 -27.81 10.73 -3.95
N LYS A 78 -28.41 9.57 -3.67
CA LYS A 78 -27.82 8.26 -4.00
C LYS A 78 -27.58 8.13 -5.50
N GLU A 79 -28.58 8.45 -6.32
CA GLU A 79 -28.47 8.40 -7.78
C GLU A 79 -27.38 9.34 -8.31
N ALA A 80 -27.29 10.57 -7.77
CA ALA A 80 -26.24 11.51 -8.14
C ALA A 80 -24.83 11.02 -7.75
N LEU A 81 -24.69 10.39 -6.57
CA LEU A 81 -23.43 9.79 -6.13
C LEU A 81 -23.04 8.57 -6.99
N GLU A 82 -24.01 7.74 -7.35
CA GLU A 82 -23.81 6.57 -8.22
C GLU A 82 -23.37 6.98 -9.64
N ALA A 83 -23.99 8.03 -10.19
CA ALA A 83 -23.55 8.62 -11.46
C ALA A 83 -22.10 9.11 -11.40
N ARG A 84 -21.73 9.85 -10.35
CA ARG A 84 -20.35 10.32 -10.14
C ARG A 84 -19.35 9.17 -9.95
N ALA A 85 -19.75 8.11 -9.23
CA ALA A 85 -18.93 6.93 -9.06
C ALA A 85 -18.66 6.24 -10.41
N SER A 86 -19.69 6.07 -11.24
CA SER A 86 -19.55 5.47 -12.57
C SER A 86 -18.66 6.30 -13.52
N GLU A 87 -18.70 7.63 -13.41
CA GLU A 87 -17.82 8.51 -14.19
C GLU A 87 -16.36 8.43 -13.70
N ALA A 88 -16.16 8.37 -12.38
CA ALA A 88 -14.83 8.19 -11.79
C ALA A 88 -14.23 6.82 -12.16
N GLU A 89 -15.02 5.75 -12.18
CA GLU A 89 -14.60 4.42 -12.64
C GLU A 89 -14.16 4.43 -14.11
N LYS A 90 -14.90 5.11 -14.99
CA LYS A 90 -14.50 5.29 -16.39
C LYS A 90 -13.17 6.02 -16.53
N LYS A 91 -12.99 7.12 -15.79
CA LYS A 91 -11.73 7.88 -15.76
C LYS A 91 -10.56 7.04 -15.23
N LEU A 92 -10.80 6.22 -14.20
CA LEU A 92 -9.82 5.28 -13.67
C LEU A 92 -9.42 4.23 -14.72
N GLY A 93 -10.38 3.70 -15.46
CA GLY A 93 -10.11 2.78 -16.57
C GLY A 93 -9.24 3.41 -17.67
N GLU A 94 -9.52 4.65 -18.05
CA GLU A 94 -8.73 5.39 -19.05
C GLU A 94 -7.33 5.75 -18.55
N LEU A 95 -7.18 6.12 -17.27
CA LEU A 95 -5.87 6.36 -16.68
C LEU A 95 -5.05 5.07 -16.59
N ASN A 96 -5.69 3.94 -16.28
CA ASN A 96 -5.03 2.65 -16.19
C ASN A 96 -4.54 2.15 -17.56
N SER A 97 -5.28 2.38 -18.64
CA SER A 97 -4.81 2.06 -20.00
C SER A 97 -3.62 2.92 -20.41
N LYS A 98 -3.67 4.24 -20.15
CA LYS A 98 -2.54 5.15 -20.39
C LYS A 98 -1.29 4.75 -19.58
N LEU A 99 -1.46 4.34 -18.32
CA LEU A 99 -0.38 3.85 -17.48
C LEU A 99 0.30 2.61 -18.09
N HIS A 100 -0.51 1.65 -18.56
CA HIS A 100 -0.01 0.43 -19.20
C HIS A 100 0.77 0.73 -20.49
N ASP A 101 0.29 1.67 -21.32
CA ASP A 101 0.99 2.08 -22.54
C ASP A 101 2.34 2.76 -22.23
N LEU A 102 2.38 3.63 -21.22
CA LEU A 102 3.62 4.24 -20.74
C LEU A 102 4.61 3.20 -20.20
N GLN A 103 4.12 2.19 -19.48
CA GLN A 103 4.95 1.10 -19.00
C GLN A 103 5.58 0.31 -20.16
N LYS A 104 4.81 0.04 -21.22
CA LYS A 104 5.31 -0.64 -22.43
C LYS A 104 6.40 0.19 -23.14
N ILE A 105 6.17 1.50 -23.30
CA ILE A 105 7.16 2.41 -23.91
C ILE A 105 8.46 2.44 -23.08
N ASN A 106 8.34 2.51 -21.76
CA ASN A 106 9.49 2.53 -20.86
C ASN A 106 10.33 1.24 -20.96
N GLU A 107 9.69 0.06 -20.96
CA GLU A 107 10.39 -1.21 -21.16
C GLU A 107 11.06 -1.30 -22.54
N GLU A 108 10.41 -0.77 -23.58
CA GLU A 108 11.01 -0.70 -24.91
C GLU A 108 12.25 0.21 -24.93
N GLN A 109 12.17 1.41 -24.34
CA GLN A 109 13.30 2.35 -24.23
C GLN A 109 14.46 1.74 -23.42
N LYS A 110 14.16 1.13 -22.28
CA LYS A 110 15.16 0.43 -21.45
C LYS A 110 15.88 -0.66 -22.24
N SER A 111 15.15 -1.43 -23.04
CA SER A 111 15.75 -2.46 -23.89
C SER A 111 16.68 -1.88 -24.98
N LYS A 112 16.32 -0.71 -25.56
CA LYS A 112 17.15 0.01 -26.54
C LYS A 112 18.43 0.53 -25.87
N THR A 113 18.32 1.15 -24.71
CA THR A 113 19.47 1.65 -23.94
C THR A 113 20.44 0.52 -23.58
N HIS A 114 19.95 -0.64 -23.16
CA HIS A 114 20.83 -1.79 -22.90
C HIS A 114 21.52 -2.34 -24.16
N LYS A 115 20.90 -2.23 -25.35
CA LYS A 115 21.54 -2.62 -26.60
C LYS A 115 22.66 -1.64 -26.97
N THR A 116 22.41 -0.33 -26.86
CA THR A 116 23.42 0.70 -27.16
C THR A 116 24.58 0.67 -26.16
N GLU A 117 24.30 0.43 -24.87
CA GLU A 117 25.32 0.30 -23.83
C GLU A 117 26.26 -0.90 -24.09
N ARG A 118 25.70 -2.05 -24.51
CA ARG A 118 26.53 -3.21 -24.87
C ARG A 118 27.38 -2.96 -26.12
N ALA A 119 26.81 -2.34 -27.15
CA ALA A 119 27.56 -1.98 -28.35
C ALA A 119 28.72 -1.02 -28.02
N LEU A 120 28.49 -0.08 -27.11
CA LEU A 120 29.51 0.86 -26.64
C LEU A 120 30.63 0.15 -25.88
N LYS A 121 30.32 -0.76 -24.94
CA LYS A 121 31.33 -1.55 -24.23
C LYS A 121 32.18 -2.40 -25.17
N VAL A 122 31.58 -3.06 -26.15
CA VAL A 122 32.31 -3.82 -27.17
C VAL A 122 33.24 -2.92 -27.97
N ALA A 123 32.78 -1.74 -28.39
CA ALA A 123 33.62 -0.78 -29.12
C ALA A 123 34.79 -0.26 -28.26
N GLU A 124 34.57 -0.03 -26.96
CA GLU A 124 35.62 0.37 -26.01
C GLU A 124 36.66 -0.75 -25.82
N GLU A 125 36.22 -1.99 -25.64
CA GLU A 125 37.11 -3.17 -25.49
C GLU A 125 37.95 -3.40 -26.75
N GLU A 126 37.34 -3.37 -27.94
CA GLU A 126 38.04 -3.51 -29.22
C GLU A 126 39.06 -2.37 -29.44
N MET A 127 38.70 -1.13 -29.07
CA MET A 127 39.63 0.00 -29.13
C MET A 127 40.83 -0.20 -28.18
N MET A 128 40.59 -0.65 -26.95
CA MET A 128 41.66 -0.90 -25.99
C MET A 128 42.58 -2.03 -26.47
N LYS A 129 42.00 -3.11 -26.99
CA LYS A 129 42.76 -4.23 -27.59
C LYS A 129 43.61 -3.76 -28.77
N ALA A 130 43.05 -2.99 -29.71
CA ALA A 130 43.78 -2.44 -30.84
C ALA A 130 44.94 -1.52 -30.39
N LYS A 131 44.75 -0.71 -29.34
CA LYS A 131 45.82 0.10 -28.74
C LYS A 131 46.91 -0.78 -28.11
N PHE A 132 46.56 -1.83 -27.37
CA PHE A 132 47.53 -2.74 -26.79
C PHE A 132 48.31 -3.50 -27.87
N GLU A 133 47.64 -4.00 -28.91
CA GLU A 133 48.31 -4.66 -30.04
C GLU A 133 49.25 -3.70 -30.78
N ALA A 134 48.82 -2.46 -31.04
CA ALA A 134 49.67 -1.46 -31.67
C ALA A 134 50.91 -1.16 -30.81
N THR A 135 50.75 -0.92 -29.51
CA THR A 135 51.88 -0.65 -28.61
C THR A 135 52.81 -1.86 -28.45
N SER A 136 52.27 -3.08 -28.40
CA SER A 136 53.06 -4.31 -28.37
C SER A 136 53.88 -4.49 -29.65
N LYS A 137 53.24 -4.35 -30.82
CA LYS A 137 53.93 -4.44 -32.11
C LYS A 137 54.99 -3.36 -32.27
N THR A 138 54.73 -2.14 -31.77
CA THR A 138 55.73 -1.07 -31.75
C THR A 138 56.93 -1.44 -30.86
N LYS A 139 56.71 -2.04 -29.69
CA LYS A 139 57.81 -2.50 -28.81
C LYS A 139 58.60 -3.65 -29.43
N GLU A 140 57.92 -4.65 -29.99
CA GLU A 140 58.56 -5.75 -30.72
C GLU A 140 59.38 -5.22 -31.90
N LEU A 141 58.86 -4.23 -32.63
CA LEU A 141 59.63 -3.53 -33.64
C LEU A 141 60.86 -2.87 -33.00
N ILE A 142 60.73 -2.05 -31.96
CA ILE A 142 61.87 -1.37 -31.33
C ILE A 142 62.93 -2.36 -30.81
N GLU A 143 62.53 -3.50 -30.25
CA GLU A 143 63.44 -4.54 -29.74
C GLU A 143 64.14 -5.32 -30.86
N VAL A 144 63.41 -5.76 -31.89
CA VAL A 144 63.99 -6.46 -33.07
C VAL A 144 64.91 -5.53 -33.87
N HIS A 145 64.66 -4.22 -33.83
CA HIS A 145 65.36 -3.22 -34.64
C HIS A 145 66.43 -2.43 -33.88
N GLY A 146 66.61 -2.65 -32.57
CA GLY A 146 67.60 -1.95 -31.74
C GLY A 146 69.06 -2.22 -32.13
N ALA A 147 69.34 -3.27 -32.91
CA ALA A 147 70.69 -3.59 -33.40
C ALA A 147 70.77 -4.05 -34.87
N TRP A 148 69.66 -4.07 -35.63
CA TRP A 148 69.69 -4.53 -37.03
C TRP A 148 68.58 -3.89 -37.89
N LEU A 149 68.58 -2.56 -38.01
CA LEU A 149 67.83 -1.88 -39.09
C LEU A 149 68.73 -1.75 -40.31
N PRO A 150 68.47 -2.47 -41.42
CA PRO A 150 69.18 -2.23 -42.66
C PRO A 150 69.00 -0.76 -43.09
N PRO A 151 70.04 -0.09 -43.63
CA PRO A 151 69.95 1.32 -44.03
C PRO A 151 68.76 1.65 -44.95
N TRP A 152 68.30 0.69 -45.77
CA TRP A 152 67.14 0.86 -46.64
C TRP A 152 65.79 0.96 -45.90
N LEU A 153 65.62 0.28 -44.75
CA LEU A 153 64.38 0.35 -43.95
C LEU A 153 64.32 1.63 -43.10
N ALA A 154 65.47 2.10 -42.63
CA ALA A 154 65.59 3.40 -41.95
C ALA A 154 65.18 4.55 -42.90
N ILE A 155 65.60 4.49 -44.18
CA ILE A 155 65.16 5.43 -45.22
C ILE A 155 63.65 5.34 -45.47
N GLN A 156 63.06 4.15 -45.39
CA GLN A 156 61.63 3.99 -45.62
C GLN A 156 60.77 4.45 -44.42
N LEU A 157 61.25 4.26 -43.18
CA LEU A 157 60.63 4.81 -41.97
C LEU A 157 60.69 6.35 -41.96
N THR A 158 61.82 6.95 -42.34
CA THR A 158 61.92 8.41 -42.47
C THR A 158 61.00 8.94 -43.57
N ARG A 159 60.83 8.20 -44.68
CA ARG A 159 59.89 8.55 -45.75
C ARG A 159 58.42 8.41 -45.31
N LEU A 160 58.10 7.38 -44.53
CA LEU A 160 56.75 7.18 -43.98
C LEU A 160 56.42 8.24 -42.92
N GLN A 161 57.40 8.61 -42.09
CA GLN A 161 57.28 9.68 -41.10
C GLN A 161 57.16 11.06 -41.76
N ALA A 162 57.90 11.30 -42.85
CA ALA A 162 57.73 12.48 -43.68
C ALA A 162 56.33 12.52 -44.33
N HIS A 163 55.86 11.39 -44.90
CA HIS A 163 54.52 11.29 -45.48
C HIS A 163 53.41 11.46 -44.43
N TRP A 164 53.58 10.90 -43.24
CA TRP A 164 52.70 11.11 -42.09
C TRP A 164 52.67 12.59 -41.69
N ASN A 165 53.81 13.25 -41.62
CA ASN A 165 53.86 14.68 -41.27
C ASN A 165 53.23 15.57 -42.36
N VAL A 166 53.35 15.19 -43.64
CA VAL A 166 52.79 15.97 -44.76
C VAL A 166 51.28 15.72 -44.94
N HIS A 167 50.80 14.49 -44.77
CA HIS A 167 49.40 14.14 -45.08
C HIS A 167 48.60 13.60 -43.90
N GLY A 168 49.21 12.77 -43.05
CA GLY A 168 48.51 12.12 -41.94
C GLY A 168 48.20 13.05 -40.77
N LYS A 169 49.19 13.83 -40.32
CA LYS A 169 49.06 14.77 -39.21
C LYS A 169 48.02 15.86 -39.52
N PRO A 170 48.03 16.54 -40.69
CA PRO A 170 46.99 17.52 -41.02
C PRO A 170 45.58 16.93 -41.09
N ALA A 171 45.44 15.68 -41.57
CA ALA A 171 44.13 15.02 -41.62
C ALA A 171 43.60 14.67 -40.22
N MET A 172 44.48 14.23 -39.31
CA MET A 172 44.13 13.98 -37.92
C MET A 172 43.79 15.28 -37.18
N ASP A 173 44.57 16.33 -37.39
CA ASP A 173 44.31 17.65 -36.80
C ASP A 173 42.97 18.21 -37.29
N LEU A 174 42.65 18.03 -38.58
CA LEU A 174 41.34 18.39 -39.15
C LEU A 174 40.18 17.58 -38.53
N ALA A 175 40.37 16.28 -38.30
CA ALA A 175 39.37 15.43 -37.67
C ALA A 175 39.11 15.84 -36.21
N VAL A 176 40.17 16.17 -35.46
CA VAL A 176 40.09 16.70 -34.10
C VAL A 176 39.38 18.06 -34.10
N GLN A 177 39.74 18.97 -35.01
CA GLN A 177 39.05 20.26 -35.15
C GLN A 177 37.56 20.10 -35.43
N LYS A 178 37.17 19.24 -36.39
CA LYS A 178 35.75 18.97 -36.67
C LYS A 178 35.02 18.36 -35.48
N ALA A 179 35.67 17.49 -34.71
CA ALA A 179 35.09 16.92 -33.49
C ALA A 179 34.86 18.00 -32.42
N LEU A 180 35.81 18.92 -32.23
CA LEU A 180 35.65 20.07 -31.33
C LEU A 180 34.55 21.02 -31.82
N GLU A 181 34.48 21.34 -33.11
CA GLU A 181 33.41 22.16 -33.68
C GLU A 181 32.04 21.55 -33.45
N LYS A 182 31.90 20.23 -33.63
CA LYS A 182 30.64 19.51 -33.38
C LYS A 182 30.26 19.48 -31.90
N LYS A 183 31.24 19.39 -31.00
CA LYS A 183 31.02 19.54 -29.55
C LYS A 183 30.50 20.93 -29.22
N VAL A 184 31.14 21.98 -29.72
CA VAL A 184 30.72 23.37 -29.50
C VAL A 184 29.34 23.63 -30.09
N GLN A 185 29.00 23.04 -31.25
CA GLN A 185 27.65 23.10 -31.82
C GLN A 185 26.61 22.40 -30.93
N ALA A 186 26.94 21.23 -30.36
CA ALA A 186 26.06 20.53 -29.43
C ALA A 186 25.85 21.31 -28.13
N GLU A 187 26.90 21.97 -27.64
CA GLU A 187 26.84 22.83 -26.44
C GLU A 187 25.95 24.05 -26.68
N LYS A 188 26.13 24.78 -27.79
CA LYS A 188 25.26 25.89 -28.20
C LYS A 188 23.80 25.48 -28.45
N TRP A 189 23.56 24.27 -28.94
CA TRP A 189 22.20 23.75 -29.11
C TRP A 189 21.54 23.43 -27.75
N ALA A 190 22.31 22.92 -26.79
CA ALA A 190 21.81 22.57 -25.47
C ALA A 190 21.62 23.79 -24.55
N GLU A 191 22.44 24.83 -24.71
CA GLU A 191 22.42 26.06 -23.93
C GLU A 191 21.02 26.70 -23.77
N PRO A 192 20.23 26.97 -24.84
CA PRO A 192 18.89 27.55 -24.68
C PRO A 192 17.91 26.62 -23.97
N HIS A 193 18.04 25.31 -24.13
CA HIS A 193 17.18 24.33 -23.46
C HIS A 193 17.53 24.20 -21.97
N VAL A 194 18.81 24.23 -21.63
CA VAL A 194 19.28 24.24 -20.23
C VAL A 194 18.86 25.54 -19.54
N GLU A 195 19.02 26.69 -20.20
CA GLU A 195 18.57 27.97 -19.66
C GLU A 195 17.05 28.06 -19.52
N THR A 196 16.28 27.47 -20.45
CA THR A 196 14.81 27.36 -20.33
C THR A 196 14.41 26.51 -19.13
N ILE A 197 15.10 25.38 -18.90
CA ILE A 197 14.86 24.53 -17.74
C ILE A 197 15.18 25.30 -16.46
N ARG A 198 16.31 26.01 -16.44
CA ARG A 198 16.80 26.75 -15.28
C ARG A 198 15.89 27.92 -14.90
N THR A 199 15.45 28.69 -15.88
CA THR A 199 14.75 29.97 -15.66
C THR A 199 13.22 29.82 -15.60
N ILE A 200 12.64 28.88 -16.36
CA ILE A 200 11.18 28.74 -16.45
C ILE A 200 10.70 27.54 -15.64
N TRP A 201 11.29 26.37 -15.84
CA TRP A 201 10.77 25.12 -15.27
C TRP A 201 11.11 24.94 -13.80
N ILE A 202 12.36 25.17 -13.38
CA ILE A 202 12.77 25.01 -11.98
C ILE A 202 11.95 25.91 -11.04
N PRO A 203 11.76 27.22 -11.32
CA PRO A 203 10.95 28.09 -10.48
C PRO A 203 9.47 27.73 -10.52
N ALA A 204 8.91 27.39 -11.68
CA ALA A 204 7.51 26.99 -11.80
C ALA A 204 7.21 25.73 -10.99
N ILE A 205 8.09 24.72 -11.06
CA ILE A 205 7.98 23.50 -10.25
C ILE A 205 8.06 23.85 -8.77
N LYS A 206 8.99 24.74 -8.36
CA LYS A 206 9.15 25.15 -6.97
C LYS A 206 7.90 25.86 -6.43
N GLU A 207 7.29 26.74 -7.20
CA GLU A 207 6.05 27.43 -6.82
C GLU A 207 4.85 26.48 -6.79
N GLN A 208 4.72 25.59 -7.78
CA GLN A 208 3.68 24.56 -7.76
C GLN A 208 3.83 23.63 -6.55
N TRP A 209 5.05 23.21 -6.21
CA TRP A 209 5.32 22.43 -5.00
C TRP A 209 4.98 23.20 -3.73
N ARG A 210 5.30 24.50 -3.66
CA ARG A 210 4.94 25.34 -2.50
C ARG A 210 3.42 25.41 -2.32
N VAL A 211 2.67 25.63 -3.41
CA VAL A 211 1.19 25.69 -3.40
C VAL A 211 0.58 24.34 -2.98
N ILE A 212 1.12 23.23 -3.49
CA ILE A 212 0.68 21.89 -3.12
C ILE A 212 0.95 21.63 -1.64
N VAL A 213 2.14 21.97 -1.14
CA VAL A 213 2.48 21.82 0.29
C VAL A 213 1.53 22.66 1.14
N THR A 214 1.32 23.94 0.84
CA THR A 214 0.42 24.81 1.64
C THR A 214 -1.02 24.34 1.64
N ASN A 215 -1.51 23.73 0.56
CA ASN A 215 -2.88 23.22 0.49
C ASN A 215 -3.05 21.87 1.17
N VAL A 216 -2.04 20.98 1.06
CA VAL A 216 -2.14 19.60 1.53
C VAL A 216 -1.72 19.47 3.00
N GLU A 217 -0.75 20.26 3.46
CA GLU A 217 -0.26 20.28 4.84
C GLU A 217 -1.36 20.41 5.91
N PRO A 218 -2.31 21.38 5.83
CA PRO A 218 -3.39 21.47 6.81
C PRO A 218 -4.34 20.27 6.77
N HIS A 219 -4.56 19.66 5.60
CA HIS A 219 -5.40 18.46 5.48
C HIS A 219 -4.73 17.22 6.07
N VAL A 220 -3.41 17.07 5.87
CA VAL A 220 -2.64 16.00 6.48
C VAL A 220 -2.63 16.17 7.99
N HIS A 221 -2.33 17.36 8.51
CA HIS A 221 -2.38 17.63 9.96
C HIS A 221 -3.77 17.38 10.56
N THR A 222 -4.84 17.80 9.87
CA THR A 222 -6.22 17.54 10.31
C THR A 222 -6.54 16.05 10.30
N LEU A 223 -6.15 15.32 9.25
CA LEU A 223 -6.37 13.89 9.16
C LEU A 223 -5.60 13.16 10.26
N THR A 224 -4.32 13.49 10.46
CA THR A 224 -3.48 12.93 11.52
C THR A 224 -4.10 13.17 12.89
N SER A 225 -4.50 14.41 13.18
CA SER A 225 -5.17 14.76 14.44
C SER A 225 -6.45 13.95 14.66
N LYS A 226 -7.35 13.91 13.67
CA LYS A 226 -8.59 13.13 13.75
C LYS A 226 -8.36 11.63 13.88
N THR A 227 -7.33 11.08 13.22
CA THR A 227 -6.98 9.66 13.39
C THR A 227 -6.43 9.35 14.77
N VAL A 228 -5.63 10.24 15.36
CA VAL A 228 -5.13 10.09 16.73
C VAL A 228 -6.28 10.18 17.73
N GLU A 229 -7.19 11.14 17.56
CA GLU A 229 -8.38 11.29 18.39
C GLU A 229 -9.31 10.07 18.30
N ALA A 230 -9.60 9.60 17.09
CA ALA A 230 -10.40 8.40 16.87
C ALA A 230 -9.72 7.14 17.44
N TYR A 231 -8.39 7.05 17.36
CA TYR A 231 -7.62 5.95 17.95
C TYR A 231 -7.68 5.97 19.48
N GLU A 232 -7.46 7.13 20.12
CA GLU A 232 -7.55 7.24 21.58
C GLU A 232 -8.98 7.02 22.08
N ALA A 233 -9.99 7.53 21.37
CA ALA A 233 -11.40 7.27 21.67
C ALA A 233 -11.76 5.79 21.52
N SER A 234 -11.28 5.12 20.47
CA SER A 234 -11.45 3.68 20.27
C SER A 234 -10.75 2.89 21.38
N LYS A 235 -9.51 3.25 21.72
CA LYS A 235 -8.75 2.63 22.80
C LYS A 235 -9.47 2.76 24.13
N THR A 236 -9.96 3.95 24.49
CA THR A 236 -10.73 4.15 25.73
C THR A 236 -12.05 3.38 25.73
N ALA A 237 -12.76 3.31 24.60
CA ALA A 237 -14.00 2.53 24.47
C ALA A 237 -13.77 1.02 24.58
N VAL A 238 -12.66 0.51 24.01
CA VAL A 238 -12.35 -0.93 23.94
C VAL A 238 -11.65 -1.43 25.22
N THR A 239 -10.89 -0.58 25.92
CA THR A 239 -10.20 -0.92 27.18
C THR A 239 -11.05 -1.68 28.19
N PRO A 240 -12.27 -1.24 28.57
CA PRO A 240 -13.09 -1.99 29.54
C PRO A 240 -13.51 -3.37 29.04
N HIS A 241 -13.70 -3.56 27.73
CA HIS A 241 -14.02 -4.85 27.14
C HIS A 241 -12.81 -5.80 27.11
N VAL A 242 -11.61 -5.25 26.86
CA VAL A 242 -10.36 -6.02 26.95
C VAL A 242 -10.08 -6.46 28.38
N ILE A 243 -10.25 -5.57 29.36
CA ILE A 243 -10.10 -5.92 30.78
C ILE A 243 -11.09 -7.01 31.16
N LYS A 244 -12.36 -6.88 30.77
CA LYS A 244 -13.39 -7.90 31.07
C LYS A 244 -13.12 -9.24 30.39
N ALA A 245 -12.62 -9.24 29.16
CA ALA A 245 -12.20 -10.45 28.47
C ALA A 245 -10.96 -11.06 29.13
N GLN A 246 -10.01 -10.24 29.57
CA GLN A 246 -8.84 -10.68 30.30
C GLN A 246 -9.22 -11.30 31.64
N GLU A 247 -10.08 -10.65 32.44
CA GLU A 247 -10.63 -11.19 33.70
C GLU A 247 -11.39 -12.49 33.49
N PHE A 248 -12.10 -12.65 32.37
CA PHE A 248 -12.80 -13.89 32.05
C PHE A 248 -11.84 -15.03 31.67
N VAL A 249 -10.77 -14.73 30.93
CA VAL A 249 -9.80 -15.72 30.44
C VAL A 249 -8.74 -16.05 31.49
N ASP A 250 -8.40 -15.13 32.39
CA ASP A 250 -7.33 -15.29 33.38
C ASP A 250 -7.51 -16.56 34.24
N PRO A 251 -8.70 -16.89 34.80
CA PRO A 251 -8.91 -18.12 35.57
C PRO A 251 -8.56 -19.39 34.78
N TYR A 252 -8.99 -19.47 33.52
CA TYR A 252 -8.68 -20.58 32.63
C TYR A 252 -7.19 -20.66 32.30
N PHE A 253 -6.54 -19.51 32.10
CA PHE A 253 -5.11 -19.46 31.85
C PHE A 253 -4.31 -19.86 33.10
N GLN A 254 -4.73 -19.45 34.30
CA GLN A 254 -4.10 -19.88 35.56
C GLN A 254 -4.27 -21.38 35.80
N GLU A 255 -5.42 -21.96 35.45
CA GLU A 255 -5.67 -23.40 35.55
C GLU A 255 -4.85 -24.20 34.53
N ALA A 256 -4.83 -23.75 33.27
CA ALA A 256 -3.95 -24.32 32.24
C ALA A 256 -2.46 -24.17 32.63
N LYS A 257 -2.07 -23.05 33.25
CA LYS A 257 -0.72 -22.83 33.79
C LYS A 257 -0.41 -23.78 34.92
N LYS A 258 -1.34 -24.07 35.84
CA LYS A 258 -1.16 -25.08 36.91
C LYS A 258 -0.96 -26.47 36.32
N LEU A 259 -1.73 -26.84 35.30
CA LEU A 259 -1.62 -28.14 34.64
C LEU A 259 -0.36 -28.28 33.81
N SER A 260 0.03 -27.23 33.09
CA SER A 260 1.18 -27.25 32.18
C SER A 260 2.52 -27.01 32.87
N LYS A 261 2.56 -26.24 33.99
CA LYS A 261 3.78 -25.98 34.76
C LYS A 261 4.63 -27.23 35.02
N PRO A 262 4.10 -28.32 35.61
CA PRO A 262 4.93 -29.49 35.90
C PRO A 262 5.53 -30.12 34.64
N TYR A 263 4.79 -30.12 33.52
CA TYR A 263 5.31 -30.64 32.24
C TYR A 263 6.35 -29.71 31.60
N ILE A 264 6.12 -28.39 31.64
CA ILE A 264 7.08 -27.40 31.16
C ILE A 264 8.35 -27.45 32.01
N ASP A 265 8.21 -27.54 33.33
CA ASP A 265 9.32 -27.67 34.26
C ASP A 265 10.06 -28.99 34.05
N GLN A 266 9.36 -30.09 33.77
CA GLN A 266 9.99 -31.37 33.45
C GLN A 266 10.76 -31.32 32.12
N VAL A 267 10.15 -30.76 31.06
CA VAL A 267 10.83 -30.54 29.78
C VAL A 267 12.02 -29.61 29.95
N ALA A 268 11.89 -28.53 30.70
CA ALA A 268 12.99 -27.61 31.01
C ALA A 268 14.10 -28.32 31.80
N THR A 269 13.76 -29.15 32.78
CA THR A 269 14.74 -29.88 33.61
C THR A 269 15.49 -30.93 32.79
N VAL A 270 14.79 -31.67 31.94
CA VAL A 270 15.37 -32.67 31.03
C VAL A 270 16.22 -32.01 29.96
N SER A 271 15.77 -30.89 29.39
CA SER A 271 16.47 -30.19 28.31
C SER A 271 17.62 -29.31 28.80
N LYS A 272 17.61 -28.83 30.06
CA LYS A 272 18.65 -27.98 30.66
C LYS A 272 20.07 -28.49 30.44
N PRO A 273 20.43 -29.75 30.78
CA PRO A 273 21.79 -30.25 30.55
C PRO A 273 22.16 -30.32 29.06
N HIS A 274 21.20 -30.57 28.17
CA HIS A 274 21.44 -30.61 26.72
C HIS A 274 21.63 -29.21 26.13
N VAL A 275 20.84 -28.24 26.58
CA VAL A 275 20.95 -26.83 26.18
C VAL A 275 22.24 -26.23 26.73
N ASP A 276 22.63 -26.54 27.97
CA ASP A 276 23.88 -26.08 28.57
C ASP A 276 25.09 -26.70 27.85
N LYS A 277 25.03 -28.00 27.50
CA LYS A 277 26.06 -28.65 26.68
C LYS A 277 26.16 -28.04 25.28
N MET A 278 25.04 -27.75 24.62
CA MET A 278 25.02 -27.04 23.34
C MET A 278 25.58 -25.62 23.48
N ARG A 279 25.24 -24.89 24.53
CA ARG A 279 25.76 -23.54 24.80
C ARG A 279 27.27 -23.55 25.00
N VAL A 280 27.81 -24.51 25.77
CA VAL A 280 29.25 -24.65 25.98
C VAL A 280 29.95 -25.04 24.67
N ALA A 281 29.40 -25.99 23.91
CA ALA A 281 29.95 -26.42 22.63
C ALA A 281 29.92 -25.31 21.55
N LEU A 282 28.88 -24.48 21.55
CA LEU A 282 28.73 -23.36 20.62
C LEU A 282 29.50 -22.10 21.06
N LYS A 283 29.87 -21.97 22.34
CA LYS A 283 30.62 -20.82 22.88
C LYS A 283 31.85 -20.41 22.05
N PRO A 284 32.74 -21.32 21.61
CA PRO A 284 33.86 -20.94 20.75
C PRO A 284 33.39 -20.40 19.38
N TYR A 285 32.38 -21.03 18.77
CA TYR A 285 31.84 -20.59 17.48
C TYR A 285 31.12 -19.24 17.57
N THR A 286 30.38 -18.99 18.66
CA THR A 286 29.74 -17.69 18.89
C THR A 286 30.78 -16.59 19.09
N LYS A 287 31.87 -16.86 19.85
CA LYS A 287 32.97 -15.91 19.99
C LYS A 287 33.64 -15.61 18.66
N GLU A 288 33.88 -16.63 17.86
CA GLU A 288 34.49 -16.47 16.53
C GLU A 288 33.57 -15.70 15.57
N MET A 289 32.27 -16.00 15.56
CA MET A 289 31.28 -15.28 14.76
C MET A 289 31.17 -13.81 15.17
N VAL A 290 31.17 -13.51 16.48
CA VAL A 290 31.17 -12.13 16.98
C VAL A 290 32.43 -11.39 16.55
N ARG A 291 33.60 -12.05 16.58
CA ARG A 291 34.88 -11.48 16.13
C ARG A 291 34.88 -11.19 14.64
N VAL A 292 34.49 -12.17 13.82
CA VAL A 292 34.41 -12.02 12.35
C VAL A 292 33.40 -10.94 11.98
N TYR A 293 32.24 -10.91 12.63
CA TYR A 293 31.22 -9.89 12.39
C TYR A 293 31.69 -8.50 12.84
N GLY A 294 32.40 -8.38 13.96
CA GLY A 294 33.03 -7.14 14.42
C GLY A 294 34.02 -6.59 13.39
N ASN A 295 34.95 -7.43 12.93
CA ASN A 295 35.93 -7.05 11.90
C ASN A 295 35.25 -6.66 10.57
N PHE A 296 34.16 -7.35 10.20
CA PHE A 296 33.38 -7.03 9.02
C PHE A 296 32.68 -5.68 9.14
N LEU A 297 32.05 -5.39 10.29
CA LEU A 297 31.41 -4.11 10.55
C LEU A 297 32.41 -2.96 10.56
N GLU A 298 33.58 -3.16 11.14
CA GLU A 298 34.66 -2.17 11.15
C GLU A 298 35.14 -1.88 9.73
N SER A 299 35.42 -2.93 8.94
CA SER A 299 35.80 -2.81 7.53
C SER A 299 34.71 -2.13 6.69
N ALA A 300 33.44 -2.49 6.92
CA ALA A 300 32.30 -1.88 6.25
C ALA A 300 32.16 -0.39 6.63
N SER A 301 32.40 -0.03 7.89
CA SER A 301 32.38 1.37 8.34
C SER A 301 33.51 2.18 7.70
N THR A 302 34.73 1.63 7.63
CA THR A 302 35.85 2.28 6.93
C THR A 302 35.55 2.47 5.44
N TYR A 303 35.03 1.45 4.77
CA TYR A 303 34.68 1.52 3.36
C TYR A 303 33.53 2.49 3.10
N HIS A 304 32.51 2.50 3.97
CA HIS A 304 31.42 3.48 3.92
C HIS A 304 31.95 4.91 3.97
N HIS A 305 32.90 5.18 4.87
CA HIS A 305 33.52 6.50 4.99
C HIS A 305 34.34 6.89 3.76
N GLN A 306 35.08 5.94 3.17
CA GLN A 306 35.80 6.16 1.91
C GLN A 306 34.84 6.46 0.76
N VAL A 307 33.75 5.70 0.63
CA VAL A 307 32.73 5.91 -0.40
C VAL A 307 32.00 7.22 -0.18
N GLN A 308 31.74 7.63 1.07
CA GLN A 308 31.20 8.96 1.37
C GLN A 308 32.11 10.06 0.82
N GLY A 309 33.43 9.96 1.01
CA GLY A 309 34.40 10.90 0.43
C GLY A 309 34.33 10.95 -1.10
N THR A 310 34.40 9.79 -1.75
CA THR A 310 34.36 9.69 -3.22
C THR A 310 33.04 10.20 -3.81
N VAL A 311 31.92 9.87 -3.18
CA VAL A 311 30.59 10.33 -3.58
C VAL A 311 30.47 11.84 -3.36
N HIS A 312 30.96 12.35 -2.23
CA HIS A 312 30.95 13.79 -1.95
C HIS A 312 31.75 14.57 -3.00
N ASP A 313 32.95 14.11 -3.34
CA ASP A 313 33.79 14.73 -4.35
C ASP A 313 33.16 14.64 -5.75
N MET A 314 32.59 13.49 -6.11
CA MET A 314 31.88 13.32 -7.38
C MET A 314 30.65 14.25 -7.49
N LEU A 315 29.86 14.39 -6.42
CA LEU A 315 28.72 15.30 -6.41
C LEU A 315 29.17 16.78 -6.44
N LYS A 316 30.29 17.12 -5.81
CA LYS A 316 30.79 18.50 -5.77
C LYS A 316 31.43 18.95 -7.09
N ASN A 317 32.04 18.03 -7.83
CA ASN A 317 32.76 18.29 -9.08
C ASN A 317 31.84 18.48 -10.32
N HIS A 318 30.54 18.21 -10.21
CA HIS A 318 29.58 18.43 -11.28
C HIS A 318 28.59 19.55 -10.92
N GLU A 319 28.44 20.53 -11.81
CA GLU A 319 27.62 21.73 -11.54
C GLU A 319 26.14 21.42 -11.24
N LEU A 320 25.60 20.33 -11.80
CA LEU A 320 24.21 19.88 -11.61
C LEU A 320 23.98 19.14 -10.29
N THR A 321 24.96 18.34 -9.83
CA THR A 321 24.82 17.52 -8.62
C THR A 321 25.43 18.19 -7.39
N ARG A 322 26.08 19.35 -7.55
CA ARG A 322 26.65 20.16 -6.46
C ARG A 322 25.61 20.56 -5.42
N ALA A 323 24.38 20.87 -5.85
CA ALA A 323 23.26 21.18 -4.94
C ALA A 323 22.75 19.94 -4.17
N LEU A 324 23.05 18.73 -4.66
CA LEU A 324 22.66 17.45 -4.06
C LEU A 324 23.74 16.88 -3.14
N ALA A 325 24.90 17.53 -3.01
CA ALA A 325 26.01 17.14 -2.14
C ALA A 325 25.74 17.40 -0.64
N THR A 326 24.51 17.15 -0.19
CA THR A 326 24.11 17.28 1.22
C THR A 326 24.64 16.08 2.01
N LYS A 327 25.01 16.31 3.28
CA LYS A 327 25.61 15.27 4.16
C LYS A 327 24.72 14.03 4.26
N GLU A 328 23.41 14.23 4.32
CA GLU A 328 22.42 13.14 4.40
C GLU A 328 22.39 12.31 3.11
N LEU A 329 22.38 12.95 1.94
CA LEU A 329 22.27 12.26 0.65
C LEU A 329 23.56 11.50 0.32
N VAL A 330 24.73 12.08 0.62
CA VAL A 330 26.03 11.39 0.52
C VAL A 330 26.07 10.16 1.43
N TRP A 331 25.55 10.28 2.66
CA TRP A 331 25.44 9.15 3.59
C TRP A 331 24.54 8.04 3.04
N PHE A 332 23.37 8.38 2.51
CA PHE A 332 22.44 7.41 1.91
C PHE A 332 23.01 6.74 0.66
N LEU A 333 23.67 7.50 -0.23
CA LEU A 333 24.28 6.95 -1.45
C LEU A 333 25.42 5.98 -1.12
N ALA A 334 26.28 6.35 -0.17
CA ALA A 334 27.36 5.49 0.30
C ALA A 334 26.81 4.21 0.97
N SER A 335 25.74 4.33 1.76
CA SER A 335 25.04 3.18 2.35
C SER A 335 24.44 2.27 1.27
N ALA A 336 23.83 2.85 0.23
CA ALA A 336 23.24 2.10 -0.87
C ALA A 336 24.32 1.33 -1.66
N LEU A 337 25.45 1.97 -1.97
CA LEU A 337 26.58 1.33 -2.65
C LEU A 337 27.17 0.16 -1.84
N LEU A 338 27.20 0.28 -0.51
CA LEU A 338 27.66 -0.79 0.39
C LEU A 338 26.64 -1.93 0.51
N ALA A 339 25.34 -1.62 0.48
CA ALA A 339 24.27 -2.62 0.60
C ALA A 339 24.07 -3.47 -0.67
N LEU A 340 24.36 -2.93 -1.86
CA LEU A 340 24.22 -3.61 -3.16
C LEU A 340 24.90 -5.00 -3.22
N PRO A 341 26.20 -5.16 -2.87
CA PRO A 341 26.86 -6.46 -2.90
C PRO A 341 26.27 -7.45 -1.88
N ILE A 342 25.79 -6.97 -0.73
CA ILE A 342 25.12 -7.80 0.29
C ILE A 342 23.79 -8.35 -0.27
N ILE A 343 23.01 -7.50 -0.94
CA ILE A 343 21.72 -7.88 -1.55
C ILE A 343 21.93 -8.85 -2.71
N ILE A 344 22.95 -8.63 -3.55
CA ILE A 344 23.29 -9.54 -4.66
C ILE A 344 23.71 -10.91 -4.12
N SER A 345 24.59 -10.94 -3.11
CA SER A 345 25.02 -12.18 -2.46
C SER A 345 23.85 -12.92 -1.82
N PHE A 346 22.96 -12.20 -1.11
CA PHE A 346 21.74 -12.77 -0.54
C PHE A 346 20.81 -13.35 -1.61
N ARG A 347 20.66 -12.70 -2.77
CA ARG A 347 19.85 -13.21 -3.89
C ARG A 347 20.45 -14.46 -4.51
N ILE A 348 21.78 -14.52 -4.70
CA ILE A 348 22.48 -15.70 -5.22
C ILE A 348 22.33 -16.88 -4.25
N CYS A 349 22.61 -16.67 -2.96
CA CYS A 349 22.39 -17.70 -1.94
C CYS A 349 20.92 -18.16 -1.90
N SER A 350 19.97 -17.22 -1.91
CA SER A 350 18.54 -17.55 -1.93
C SER A 350 18.13 -18.34 -3.17
N ALA A 351 18.74 -18.07 -4.33
CA ALA A 351 18.48 -18.83 -5.56
C ALA A 351 19.05 -20.25 -5.50
N LEU A 352 20.22 -20.44 -4.89
CA LEU A 352 20.86 -21.75 -4.71
C LEU A 352 20.13 -22.62 -3.66
N PHE A 353 19.63 -22.02 -2.58
CA PHE A 353 18.95 -22.72 -1.49
C PHE A 353 17.43 -22.82 -1.67
N ARG A 354 16.83 -22.11 -2.64
CA ARG A 354 15.42 -22.30 -2.99
C ARG A 354 15.22 -23.66 -3.66
N LYS A 355 14.71 -24.62 -2.89
CA LYS A 355 14.13 -25.85 -3.43
C LYS A 355 13.03 -25.47 -4.43
N LYS A 356 13.06 -26.07 -5.63
CA LYS A 356 12.04 -25.88 -6.66
C LYS A 356 10.65 -26.05 -6.04
N PRO A 357 9.69 -25.15 -6.30
CA PRO A 357 8.32 -25.38 -5.87
C PRO A 357 7.84 -26.70 -6.48
N LYS A 358 7.33 -27.61 -5.64
CA LYS A 358 6.60 -28.80 -6.11
C LYS A 358 5.46 -28.28 -6.99
N LYS A 359 5.52 -28.53 -8.29
CA LYS A 359 4.37 -28.36 -9.17
C LYS A 359 3.26 -29.27 -8.62
N PRO A 360 2.03 -28.77 -8.37
CA PRO A 360 0.92 -29.67 -8.11
C PRO A 360 0.77 -30.59 -9.32
N ALA A 361 0.60 -31.88 -9.06
CA ALA A 361 0.34 -32.86 -10.09
C ALA A 361 -0.92 -32.42 -10.84
N ARG A 362 -0.76 -31.98 -12.10
CA ARG A 362 -1.89 -31.76 -13.00
C ARG A 362 -2.57 -33.11 -13.19
N SER A 363 -3.80 -33.21 -12.72
CA SER A 363 -4.66 -34.36 -13.00
C SER A 363 -4.71 -34.58 -14.51
N ALA A 364 -4.38 -35.80 -14.92
CA ALA A 364 -4.55 -36.25 -16.28
C ALA A 364 -6.04 -36.49 -16.52
N ASN A 365 -6.74 -35.48 -17.05
CA ASN A 365 -7.99 -35.70 -17.78
C ASN A 365 -7.73 -35.38 -19.25
N THR A 366 -7.16 -36.36 -19.94
CA THR A 366 -6.94 -36.35 -21.38
C THR A 366 -8.22 -36.85 -22.05
N ASN A 367 -9.19 -35.94 -22.27
CA ASN A 367 -10.30 -36.23 -23.16
C ASN A 367 -9.77 -36.25 -24.60
N HIS A 368 -9.66 -37.45 -25.16
CA HIS A 368 -9.24 -37.72 -26.53
C HIS A 368 -10.15 -37.01 -27.55
N SER A 369 -9.61 -35.98 -28.21
CA SER A 369 -10.18 -35.46 -29.46
C SER A 369 -9.79 -36.37 -30.63
N ARG A 370 -10.77 -37.20 -31.00
CA ARG A 370 -10.97 -37.92 -32.27
C ARG A 370 -10.20 -37.32 -33.46
N ARG A 371 -9.01 -37.88 -33.77
CA ARG A 371 -8.22 -37.54 -34.97
C ARG A 371 -8.84 -38.24 -36.18
N LYS A 372 -9.52 -37.46 -37.02
CA LYS A 372 -10.14 -37.88 -38.28
C LYS A 372 -9.05 -38.35 -39.27
N GLY A 373 -9.13 -39.60 -39.70
CA GLY A 373 -8.19 -40.21 -40.64
C GLY A 373 -8.28 -39.57 -42.04
N LYS A 374 -7.14 -39.12 -42.56
CA LYS A 374 -6.97 -38.84 -43.99
C LYS A 374 -6.87 -40.20 -44.70
N ARG A 375 -7.91 -40.56 -45.46
CA ARG A 375 -7.86 -41.61 -46.47
C ARG A 375 -6.95 -41.13 -47.59
N GLY A 376 -5.83 -41.82 -47.80
CA GLY A 376 -5.21 -41.87 -49.11
C GLY A 376 -6.02 -42.82 -50.00
N HIS A 377 -6.13 -42.50 -51.28
CA HIS A 377 -6.31 -43.50 -52.32
C HIS A 377 -5.46 -43.08 -53.55
N PRO A 378 -4.91 -44.04 -54.30
CA PRO A 378 -3.84 -43.87 -55.27
C PRO A 378 -4.34 -43.70 -56.72
N GLU A 379 -3.39 -43.27 -57.55
CA GLU A 379 -3.24 -43.44 -59.01
C GLU A 379 -4.48 -43.40 -59.93
N LYS A 380 -4.50 -42.39 -60.80
CA LYS A 380 -4.38 -42.55 -62.26
C LYS A 380 -3.81 -41.28 -62.88
#